data_AF-A0A5N5T0G9-F1
#
_entry.id   AF-A0A5N5T0G9-F1
#
_cell.length_a   1.000
_cell.length_b   1.000
_cell.length_c   1.000
_cell.angle_alpha   90.00
_cell.angle_beta   90.00
_cell.angle_gamma   90.00
#
_symmetry.space_group_name_H-M   'P 1'
#
loop_
_entity.id
_entity.type
_entity.pdbx_description
1 polymer ?
#
loop_
_entity_poly.entity_id
_entity_poly.type
_entity_poly.pdbx_seq_one_letter_code
_entity_poly.pdbx_strand_id
1 'polypeptide(L)'
;MKRLFQNKKDIKAFSKVPVFRLYTLGEVLCGQKIGEGVFGEVFSITHPESEKTVLKIIPIEGDLPINGERQKTFEEMMPEIVISRCLSNLREDNQENSCSNFVFLNKAHLLIGNYSSQMLKLWDEYDEKKVS
;
A
#
# COMPACT_ATOMS: atom_id res chain seq x y z
N MET A 1 2.57 -22.03 10.88
CA MET A 1 1.89 -20.71 10.91
C MET A 1 1.82 -20.08 12.31
N LYS A 2 1.41 -20.76 13.39
CA LYS A 2 1.37 -20.18 14.76
C LYS A 2 2.73 -19.76 15.37
N ARG A 3 3.86 -20.21 14.81
CA ARG A 3 5.22 -19.93 15.29
C ARG A 3 5.87 -18.66 14.73
N LEU A 4 5.30 -18.04 13.70
CA LEU A 4 5.96 -16.91 13.02
C LEU A 4 5.75 -15.55 13.68
N PHE A 5 4.79 -15.39 14.62
CA PHE A 5 4.35 -14.04 15.02
C PHE A 5 3.98 -13.88 16.51
N GLN A 6 4.51 -14.72 17.41
CA GLN A 6 4.27 -14.53 18.86
C GLN A 6 5.09 -13.39 19.49
N ASN A 7 5.92 -12.67 18.73
CA ASN A 7 6.80 -11.65 19.29
C ASN A 7 6.41 -10.24 18.82
N LYS A 8 6.13 -9.34 19.78
CA LYS A 8 6.07 -7.88 19.59
C LYS A 8 7.33 -7.26 18.91
N LYS A 9 8.34 -8.07 18.59
CA LYS A 9 9.53 -7.70 17.82
C LYS A 9 9.27 -7.62 16.31
N ASP A 10 8.35 -8.40 15.75
CA ASP A 10 8.09 -8.40 14.30
C ASP A 10 7.34 -7.14 13.86
N ILE A 11 6.47 -6.59 14.73
CA ILE A 11 5.83 -5.29 14.52
C ILE A 11 6.86 -4.14 14.64
N LYS A 12 7.90 -4.30 15.48
CA LYS A 12 9.03 -3.34 15.55
C LYS A 12 9.95 -3.39 14.33
N ALA A 13 9.82 -4.37 13.44
CA ALA A 13 10.63 -4.46 12.21
C ALA A 13 10.19 -3.44 11.15
N PHE A 14 8.97 -2.92 11.22
CA PHE A 14 8.54 -1.79 10.40
C PHE A 14 8.94 -0.48 11.11
N SER A 15 10.16 -0.02 10.86
CA SER A 15 10.54 1.34 11.23
C SER A 15 9.59 2.33 10.56
N LYS A 16 8.93 3.17 11.34
CA LYS A 16 8.04 4.20 10.80
C LYS A 16 8.86 5.17 9.96
N VAL A 17 8.52 5.29 8.68
CA VAL A 17 9.21 6.23 7.77
C VAL A 17 8.28 7.39 7.42
N PRO A 18 8.80 8.61 7.25
CA PRO A 18 7.99 9.70 6.74
C PRO A 18 7.45 9.38 5.34
N VAL A 19 6.22 9.81 5.06
CA VAL A 19 5.55 9.58 3.77
C VAL A 19 6.42 10.01 2.57
N PHE A 20 7.13 11.15 2.67
CA PHE A 20 7.99 11.66 1.60
C PHE A 20 9.20 10.77 1.27
N ARG A 21 9.51 9.75 2.07
CA ARG A 21 10.57 8.77 1.76
C ARG A 21 10.09 7.65 0.86
N LEU A 22 8.78 7.49 0.66
CA LEU A 22 8.23 6.43 -0.18
C LEU A 22 8.28 6.81 -1.66
N TYR A 23 8.09 8.09 -1.95
CA TYR A 23 8.05 8.65 -3.29
C TYR A 23 8.57 10.09 -3.26
N THR A 24 9.17 10.51 -4.37
CA THR A 24 9.53 11.90 -4.63
C THR A 24 8.32 12.67 -5.17
N LEU A 25 8.39 13.99 -5.07
CA LEU A 25 7.34 14.87 -5.59
C LEU A 25 7.10 14.66 -7.09
N GLY A 26 8.18 14.46 -7.86
CA GLY A 26 8.12 14.25 -9.30
C GLY A 26 7.39 12.96 -9.67
N GLU A 27 7.64 11.88 -8.94
CA GLU A 27 6.98 10.58 -9.16
C GLU A 27 5.47 10.66 -8.94
N VAL A 28 5.02 11.37 -7.90
CA VAL A 28 3.58 11.56 -7.65
C VAL A 28 2.94 12.45 -8.69
N LEU A 29 3.63 13.50 -9.17
CA LEU A 29 3.10 14.37 -10.22
C LEU A 29 2.86 13.63 -11.55
N CYS A 30 3.64 12.58 -11.83
CA CYS A 30 3.44 11.71 -12.99
C CYS A 30 2.53 10.50 -12.70
N GLY A 31 1.86 10.50 -11.55
CA GLY A 31 0.94 9.46 -11.12
C GLY A 31 -0.53 9.80 -11.38
N GLN A 32 -1.41 8.85 -11.05
CA GLN A 32 -2.86 9.02 -11.08
C GLN A 32 -3.50 8.16 -9.99
N LYS A 33 -4.60 8.61 -9.37
CA LYS A 33 -5.45 7.71 -8.60
C LYS A 33 -6.18 6.78 -9.58
N ILE A 34 -6.17 5.47 -9.29
CA ILE A 34 -6.74 4.43 -10.17
C ILE A 34 -7.83 3.61 -9.50
N GLY A 35 -8.00 3.75 -8.20
CA GLY A 35 -9.03 3.04 -7.46
C GLY A 35 -9.12 3.50 -6.02
N GLU A 36 -10.20 3.09 -5.39
CA GLU A 36 -10.45 3.26 -3.96
C GLU A 36 -11.24 2.06 -3.46
N GLY A 37 -11.27 1.91 -2.15
CA GLY A 37 -12.17 1.01 -1.46
C GLY A 37 -12.40 1.49 -0.05
N VAL A 38 -13.24 0.74 0.67
CA VAL A 38 -13.60 1.03 2.06
C VAL A 38 -12.37 1.28 2.95
N PHE A 39 -11.30 0.51 2.75
CA PHE A 39 -10.11 0.57 3.60
C PHE A 39 -8.95 1.41 3.03
N GLY A 40 -9.09 2.05 1.87
CA GLY A 40 -7.98 2.88 1.38
C GLY A 40 -8.01 3.23 -0.10
N GLU A 41 -6.92 3.86 -0.52
CA GLU A 41 -6.78 4.52 -1.81
C GLU A 41 -5.68 3.85 -2.64
N VAL A 42 -5.85 3.84 -3.97
CA VAL A 42 -4.91 3.19 -4.89
C VAL A 42 -4.45 4.19 -5.95
N PHE A 43 -3.13 4.37 -6.04
CA PHE A 43 -2.47 5.25 -6.99
C PHE A 43 -1.56 4.44 -7.92
N SER A 44 -1.51 4.81 -9.20
CA SER A 44 -0.42 4.45 -10.09
C SER A 44 0.64 5.54 -10.00
N ILE A 45 1.89 5.17 -9.75
CA ILE A 45 3.03 6.06 -9.73
C ILE A 45 3.95 5.68 -10.89
N THR A 46 4.40 6.69 -11.66
CA THR A 46 5.36 6.49 -12.74
C THR A 46 6.73 6.92 -12.24
N HIS A 47 7.67 5.98 -12.22
CA HIS A 47 9.05 6.27 -11.87
C HIS A 47 9.82 6.69 -13.14
N PRO A 48 10.71 7.70 -13.07
CA PRO A 48 11.46 8.16 -14.25
C PRO A 48 12.31 7.08 -14.91
N GLU A 49 12.79 6.10 -14.14
CA GLU A 49 13.72 5.05 -14.58
C GLU A 49 13.13 3.63 -14.48
N SER A 50 11.87 3.46 -14.08
CA SER A 50 11.26 2.13 -13.92
C SER A 50 9.83 2.05 -14.43
N GLU A 51 9.30 0.84 -14.47
CA GLU A 51 7.90 0.59 -14.80
C GLU A 51 6.95 1.25 -13.79
N LYS A 52 5.70 1.47 -14.23
CA LYS A 52 4.62 1.98 -13.39
C LYS A 52 4.41 1.04 -12.21
N THR A 53 4.37 1.61 -11.01
CA THR A 53 4.10 0.86 -9.77
C THR A 53 2.73 1.26 -9.21
N VAL A 54 2.03 0.30 -8.62
CA VAL A 54 0.78 0.54 -7.91
C VAL A 54 1.07 0.74 -6.43
N LEU A 55 0.61 1.86 -5.88
CA LEU A 55 0.69 2.22 -4.48
C LEU A 55 -0.70 2.13 -3.85
N LYS A 56 -0.89 1.18 -2.93
CA LYS A 56 -2.08 1.09 -2.09
C LYS A 56 -1.78 1.69 -0.71
N ILE A 57 -2.55 2.70 -0.30
CA ILE A 57 -2.41 3.36 1.01
C ILE A 57 -3.63 3.03 1.86
N ILE A 58 -3.37 2.51 3.05
CA ILE A 58 -4.38 2.08 4.02
C ILE A 58 -4.12 2.82 5.32
N PRO A 59 -5.01 3.72 5.76
CA PRO A 59 -4.91 4.34 7.08
C PRO A 59 -5.20 3.31 8.18
N ILE A 60 -4.39 3.34 9.23
CA ILE A 60 -4.43 2.38 10.34
C ILE A 60 -4.21 3.10 11.66
N GLU A 61 -4.70 2.51 12.76
CA GLU A 61 -4.46 2.98 14.14
C GLU A 61 -4.95 4.40 14.46
N GLY A 62 -5.72 5.03 13.57
CA GLY A 62 -6.37 6.31 13.85
C GLY A 62 -7.79 6.14 14.40
N ASP A 63 -8.20 7.12 15.20
CA ASP A 63 -9.53 7.13 15.84
C ASP A 63 -10.65 7.65 14.92
N LEU A 64 -10.28 8.32 13.84
CA LEU A 64 -11.24 8.89 12.88
C LEU A 64 -11.69 7.81 11.90
N PRO A 65 -13.01 7.63 11.70
CA PRO A 65 -13.50 6.75 10.65
C PRO A 65 -13.10 7.30 9.28
N ILE A 66 -12.64 6.41 8.39
CA ILE A 66 -12.29 6.71 7.01
C ILE A 66 -13.25 5.95 6.12
N ASN A 67 -13.86 6.63 5.15
CA ASN A 67 -14.87 6.06 4.25
C ASN A 67 -16.03 5.36 4.99
N GLY A 68 -16.40 5.89 6.17
CA GLY A 68 -17.47 5.35 7.01
C GLY A 68 -17.07 4.20 7.94
N GLU A 69 -15.82 3.71 7.87
CA GLU A 69 -15.36 2.56 8.64
C GLU A 69 -14.23 2.90 9.62
N ARG A 70 -14.09 2.11 10.69
CA ARG A 70 -12.95 2.25 11.62
C ARG A 70 -11.65 1.87 10.91
N GLN A 71 -10.57 2.57 11.27
CA GLN A 71 -9.25 2.20 10.79
C GLN A 71 -8.85 0.84 11.36
N LYS A 72 -8.19 0.03 10.54
CA LYS A 72 -7.68 -1.28 10.98
C LYS A 72 -6.54 -1.08 11.98
N THR A 73 -6.42 -2.01 12.92
CA THR A 73 -5.23 -2.13 13.77
C THR A 73 -4.07 -2.77 13.02
N PHE A 74 -2.86 -2.67 13.59
CA PHE A 74 -1.69 -3.40 13.08
C PHE A 74 -1.97 -4.90 12.97
N GLU A 75 -2.58 -5.49 13.99
CA GLU A 75 -2.88 -6.92 14.04
C GLU A 75 -3.85 -7.34 12.93
N GLU A 76 -4.84 -6.50 12.64
CA GLU A 76 -5.80 -6.74 11.55
C GLU A 76 -5.18 -6.56 10.15
N MET A 77 -4.12 -5.75 10.02
CA MET A 77 -3.40 -5.57 8.77
C MET A 77 -2.36 -6.65 8.47
N MET A 78 -1.81 -7.29 9.49
CA MET A 78 -0.74 -8.27 9.32
C MET A 78 -1.07 -9.40 8.32
N PRO A 79 -2.26 -10.02 8.35
CA PRO A 79 -2.61 -11.08 7.40
C PRO A 79 -2.53 -10.62 5.94
N GLU A 80 -2.96 -9.39 5.64
CA GLU A 80 -2.93 -8.84 4.28
C GLU A 80 -1.48 -8.75 3.77
N ILE A 81 -0.57 -8.21 4.60
CA ILE A 81 0.85 -8.06 4.25
C ILE A 81 1.50 -9.44 4.05
N VAL A 82 1.26 -10.38 4.97
CA VAL A 82 1.86 -11.72 4.92
C VAL A 82 1.37 -12.49 3.70
N ILE A 83 0.06 -12.50 3.44
CA ILE A 83 -0.51 -13.19 2.27
C ILE A 83 0.02 -12.57 0.98
N SER A 84 0.03 -11.24 0.84
CA SER A 84 0.58 -10.58 -0.35
C SER A 84 2.05 -10.92 -0.58
N ARG A 85 2.87 -10.98 0.48
CA ARG A 85 4.28 -11.40 0.35
C ARG A 85 4.40 -12.87 -0.07
N CYS A 86 3.65 -13.77 0.57
CA CYS A 86 3.67 -15.19 0.22
C CYS A 86 3.25 -15.43 -1.23
N LEU A 87 2.15 -14.81 -1.68
CA LEU A 87 1.67 -14.92 -3.06
C LEU A 87 2.65 -14.29 -4.06
N SER A 88 3.30 -13.19 -3.69
CA SER A 88 4.35 -12.58 -4.50
C SER A 88 5.53 -13.52 -4.73
N ASN A 89 5.93 -14.30 -3.71
CA ASN A 89 7.03 -15.25 -3.80
C ASN A 89 6.68 -16.49 -4.67
N LEU A 90 5.40 -16.83 -4.81
CA LEU A 90 4.96 -17.92 -5.71
C LEU A 90 5.18 -17.58 -7.19
N ARG A 91 5.53 -16.34 -7.53
CA ARG A 91 5.90 -15.98 -8.90
C ARG A 91 7.28 -16.51 -9.32
N GLU A 92 8.08 -17.02 -8.39
CA GLU A 92 9.40 -17.57 -8.71
C GLU A 92 9.25 -18.93 -9.42
N ASP A 93 9.70 -19.00 -10.68
CA ASP A 93 9.53 -20.18 -11.55
C ASP A 93 10.38 -21.40 -11.14
N ASN A 94 11.18 -21.30 -10.07
CA ASN A 94 12.10 -22.33 -9.60
C ASN A 94 11.52 -23.21 -8.47
N GLN A 95 10.22 -23.08 -8.16
CA GLN A 95 9.56 -23.83 -7.09
C GLN A 95 8.60 -24.88 -7.65
N GLU A 96 8.36 -25.94 -6.88
CA GLU A 96 7.43 -27.02 -7.24
C GLU A 96 5.99 -26.51 -7.44
N ASN A 97 5.60 -25.48 -6.67
CA ASN A 97 4.35 -24.75 -6.84
C ASN A 97 4.66 -23.30 -7.19
N SER A 98 4.47 -22.92 -8.46
CA SER A 98 4.63 -21.56 -8.94
C SER A 98 3.39 -21.06 -9.68
N CYS A 99 3.15 -19.76 -9.64
CA CYS A 99 2.08 -19.07 -10.35
C CYS A 99 2.46 -17.61 -10.58
N SER A 100 2.74 -17.25 -11.84
CA SER A 100 3.16 -15.92 -12.24
C SER A 100 2.02 -14.88 -12.25
N ASN A 101 0.76 -15.31 -12.12
CA ASN A 101 -0.43 -14.47 -12.21
C ASN A 101 -0.74 -13.69 -10.93
N PHE A 102 -0.07 -13.96 -9.81
CA PHE A 102 -0.23 -13.16 -8.60
C PHE A 102 0.41 -11.78 -8.75
N VAL A 103 -0.12 -10.79 -8.03
CA VAL A 103 0.48 -9.45 -7.99
C VAL A 103 1.84 -9.51 -7.28
N PHE A 104 2.86 -8.88 -7.85
CA PHE A 104 4.17 -8.76 -7.22
C PHE A 104 4.17 -7.65 -6.18
N LEU A 105 4.49 -7.99 -4.93
CA LEU A 105 4.64 -7.04 -3.84
C LEU A 105 6.09 -6.55 -3.78
N ASN A 106 6.36 -5.39 -4.38
CA ASN A 106 7.68 -4.77 -4.35
C ASN A 106 8.12 -4.50 -2.90
N LYS A 107 7.40 -3.62 -2.20
CA LYS A 107 7.66 -3.27 -0.80
C LYS A 107 6.36 -2.99 -0.05
N ALA A 108 6.43 -3.15 1.28
CA ALA A 108 5.40 -2.70 2.20
C ALA A 108 6.08 -1.84 3.28
N HIS A 109 5.52 -0.67 3.54
CA HIS A 109 6.09 0.31 4.47
C HIS A 109 5.04 0.78 5.47
N LEU A 110 5.46 1.00 6.71
CA LEU A 110 4.67 1.70 7.70
C LEU A 110 5.04 3.19 7.68
N LEU A 111 4.07 4.04 7.38
CA LEU A 111 4.28 5.46 7.22
C LEU A 111 3.70 6.25 8.39
N ILE A 112 4.28 7.41 8.70
CA ILE A 112 3.61 8.48 9.45
C ILE A 112 3.64 9.76 8.62
N GLY A 113 2.50 10.40 8.51
CA GLY A 113 2.36 11.73 7.93
C GLY A 113 0.98 11.94 7.33
N ASN A 114 0.84 13.08 6.67
CA ASN A 114 -0.37 13.42 5.92
C ASN A 114 -0.16 13.08 4.44
N TYR A 115 -1.25 12.91 3.71
CA TYR A 115 -1.22 12.93 2.25
C TYR A 115 -0.58 14.23 1.77
N SER A 116 0.26 14.15 0.74
CA SER A 116 0.81 15.37 0.12
C SER A 116 -0.27 16.09 -0.68
N SER A 117 -0.10 17.39 -0.89
CA SER A 117 -1.03 18.19 -1.69
C SER A 117 -1.21 17.64 -3.11
N GLN A 118 -0.18 17.02 -3.68
CA GLN A 118 -0.25 16.36 -4.98
C GLN A 118 -1.14 15.12 -4.94
N MET A 119 -1.06 14.29 -3.90
CA MET A 119 -1.95 13.13 -3.79
C MET A 119 -3.40 13.53 -3.59
N LEU A 120 -3.65 14.61 -2.84
CA LEU A 120 -4.98 15.19 -2.70
C LEU A 120 -5.50 15.67 -4.05
N LYS A 121 -4.68 16.36 -4.85
CA LYS A 121 -5.04 16.75 -6.22
C LYS A 121 -5.40 15.55 -7.10
N LEU A 122 -4.61 14.48 -7.06
CA LEU A 122 -4.93 13.24 -7.80
C LEU A 122 -6.21 12.57 -7.33
N TRP A 123 -6.54 12.72 -6.05
CA TRP A 123 -7.80 12.24 -5.48
C TRP A 123 -8.97 13.05 -6.04
N ASP A 124 -8.88 14.39 -6.00
CA ASP A 124 -9.90 15.30 -6.54
C ASP A 124 -10.13 15.04 -8.04
N GLU A 125 -9.06 14.92 -8.83
CA GLU A 125 -9.15 14.63 -10.27
C GLU A 125 -9.83 13.29 -10.60
N TYR A 126 -9.73 12.30 -9.70
CA TYR A 126 -10.38 11.01 -9.86
C TYR A 126 -11.85 11.06 -9.44
N ASP A 127 -12.17 11.79 -8.37
CA ASP A 127 -13.54 12.00 -7.90
C ASP A 127 -14.36 12.79 -8.92
N GLU A 128 -13.80 13.86 -9.50
CA GLU A 128 -14.43 14.65 -10.57
C GLU A 128 -14.81 13.78 -11.78
N LYS A 129 -14.00 12.77 -12.12
CA LYS A 129 -14.25 11.86 -13.25
C LYS A 129 -15.30 10.79 -12.96
N LYS A 130 -15.66 10.56 -11.70
CA LYS A 130 -16.71 9.59 -11.34
C LYS A 130 -18.12 10.13 -11.55
N VAL A 131 -18.27 11.45 -11.63
CA VAL A 131 -19.57 12.13 -11.73
C VAL A 131 -20.02 12.34 -13.19
N SER A 132 -19.49 11.58 -14.16
CA SER A 132 -19.92 11.61 -15.57
C SER A 132 -20.63 10.34 -16.01
#